data_AF-A0A520GIW0-F1
#
_entry.id   AF-A0A520GIW0-F1
#
_cell.length_a   1.000
_cell.length_b   1.000
_cell.length_c   1.000
_cell.angle_alpha   90.00
_cell.angle_beta   90.00
_cell.angle_gamma   90.00
#
_symmetry.space_group_name_H-M   'P 1'
#
loop_
_entity.id
_entity.type
_entity.pdbx_description
1 polymer ?
#
loop_
_entity_poly.entity_id
_entity_poly.type
_entity_poly.pdbx_seq_one_letter_code
_entity_poly.pdbx_strand_id
1 'polypeptide(L)'
;FRTGDNFKQYLAIMADLMPRFAGLRRPGAAALDLAYVAAGFTDGFFETGLQPWDVAAGSLLVTEAGGLIGNFTGESDFMTHRECLAAAPRIYGQIVPLLSKYSKFAGVDDKMRASDRIRAVASSSRAEADPEADTAGDLYARSTVGLHETDAGDDEAVPAPATTAAVPAPRRLTRVKRGAAGAPAAEGEPDAR
;
A
#
# COMPACT_ATOMS: atom_id res chain seq x y z
N PHE A 1 10.54 5.92 0.23
CA PHE A 1 11.45 4.89 0.80
C PHE A 1 12.30 5.55 1.86
N ARG A 2 12.53 4.85 2.97
CA ARG A 2 13.39 5.32 4.05
C ARG A 2 14.84 4.92 3.76
N THR A 3 15.78 5.64 4.36
CA THR A 3 17.19 5.28 4.33
C THR A 3 17.38 3.87 4.93
N GLY A 4 17.88 2.93 4.12
CA GLY A 4 18.03 1.51 4.49
C GLY A 4 17.05 0.55 3.79
N ASP A 5 16.02 1.06 3.11
CA ASP A 5 15.12 0.22 2.33
C ASP A 5 15.79 -0.27 1.03
N ASN A 6 15.42 -1.46 0.56
CA ASN A 6 16.01 -2.07 -0.62
C ASN A 6 15.38 -1.55 -1.94
N PHE A 7 15.45 -0.23 -2.15
CA PHE A 7 14.77 0.47 -3.25
C PHE A 7 15.13 -0.08 -4.64
N LYS A 8 16.41 -0.44 -4.86
CA LYS A 8 16.87 -0.99 -6.16
C LYS A 8 16.24 -2.34 -6.47
N GLN A 9 16.09 -3.19 -5.45
CA GLN A 9 15.39 -4.47 -5.59
C GLN A 9 13.92 -4.26 -5.95
N TYR A 10 13.27 -3.31 -5.28
CA TYR A 10 11.88 -2.97 -5.55
C TYR A 10 11.69 -2.48 -7.01
N LEU A 11 12.56 -1.60 -7.51
CA LEU A 11 12.52 -1.17 -8.91
C LEU A 11 12.76 -2.31 -9.89
N ALA A 12 13.66 -3.24 -9.58
CA ALA A 12 13.90 -4.42 -10.42
C ALA A 12 12.68 -5.34 -10.48
N ILE A 13 11.97 -5.52 -9.37
CA ILE A 13 10.69 -6.24 -9.34
C ILE A 13 9.67 -5.51 -10.22
N MET A 14 9.49 -4.19 -10.02
CA MET A 14 8.56 -3.40 -10.83
C MET A 14 8.86 -3.49 -12.33
N ALA A 15 10.12 -3.40 -12.74
CA ALA A 15 10.51 -3.49 -14.14
C ALA A 15 10.17 -4.87 -14.77
N ASP A 16 10.23 -5.95 -13.98
CA ASP A 16 9.90 -7.30 -14.46
C ASP A 16 8.40 -7.58 -14.47
N LEU A 17 7.66 -6.97 -13.54
CA LEU A 17 6.21 -7.10 -13.43
C LEU A 17 5.48 -6.19 -14.42
N MET A 18 5.88 -4.92 -14.58
CA MET A 18 5.17 -3.91 -15.38
C MET A 18 4.69 -4.39 -16.77
N PRO A 19 5.48 -5.13 -17.57
CA PRO A 19 5.03 -5.63 -18.87
C PRO A 19 3.89 -6.67 -18.81
N ARG A 20 3.62 -7.23 -17.63
CA ARG A 20 2.65 -8.32 -17.39
C ARG A 20 1.35 -7.85 -16.73
N PHE A 21 1.33 -6.63 -16.19
CA PHE A 21 0.15 -6.04 -15.54
C PHE A 21 -0.36 -4.82 -16.32
N ALA A 22 -1.65 -4.56 -16.22
CA ALA A 22 -2.23 -3.35 -16.79
C ALA A 22 -1.76 -2.06 -16.07
N GLY A 23 -1.37 -2.17 -14.80
CA GLY A 23 -0.80 -1.06 -14.04
C GLY A 23 -0.37 -1.46 -12.63
N LEU A 24 0.54 -0.68 -12.05
CA LEU A 24 0.98 -0.81 -10.66
C LEU A 24 0.58 0.46 -9.88
N ARG A 25 0.18 0.28 -8.62
CA ARG A 25 -0.22 1.38 -7.72
C ARG A 25 0.61 1.35 -6.44
N ARG A 26 0.83 2.52 -5.84
CA ARG A 26 1.54 2.70 -4.57
C ARG A 26 0.88 3.80 -3.71
N PRO A 27 -0.28 3.53 -3.09
CA PRO A 27 -0.97 4.50 -2.24
C PRO A 27 -0.26 4.75 -0.90
N GLY A 28 0.71 3.91 -0.51
CA GLY A 28 1.65 4.20 0.58
C GLY A 28 1.26 3.64 1.95
N ALA A 29 0.26 2.74 2.02
CA ALA A 29 -0.15 2.09 3.26
C ALA A 29 -0.49 0.60 3.01
N ALA A 30 0.37 -0.31 3.48
CA ALA A 30 0.21 -1.75 3.24
C ALA A 30 -1.12 -2.32 3.76
N ALA A 31 -1.58 -1.86 4.94
CA ALA A 31 -2.87 -2.28 5.49
C ALA A 31 -4.05 -1.88 4.58
N LEU A 32 -3.98 -0.70 3.94
CA LEU A 32 -4.99 -0.24 2.99
C LEU A 32 -4.91 -1.02 1.68
N ASP A 33 -3.70 -1.28 1.18
CA ASP A 33 -3.48 -2.09 -0.02
C ASP A 33 -4.05 -3.51 0.12
N LEU A 34 -3.84 -4.15 1.28
CA LEU A 34 -4.44 -5.46 1.58
C LEU A 34 -5.96 -5.41 1.65
N ALA A 35 -6.53 -4.34 2.22
CA ALA A 35 -7.97 -4.13 2.23
C ALA A 35 -8.53 -3.92 0.81
N TYR A 36 -7.77 -3.27 -0.09
CA TYR A 36 -8.15 -3.11 -1.49
C TYR A 36 -8.11 -4.43 -2.27
N VAL A 37 -7.15 -5.31 -1.97
CA VAL A 37 -7.14 -6.68 -2.51
C VAL A 37 -8.38 -7.45 -2.02
N ALA A 38 -8.67 -7.40 -0.72
CA ALA A 38 -9.85 -8.06 -0.16
C ALA A 38 -11.17 -7.51 -0.73
N ALA A 39 -11.23 -6.22 -1.02
CA ALA A 39 -12.39 -5.57 -1.65
C ALA A 39 -12.48 -5.76 -3.17
N GLY A 40 -11.45 -6.32 -3.82
CA GLY A 40 -11.37 -6.50 -5.28
C GLY A 40 -11.10 -5.21 -6.05
N PHE A 41 -10.61 -4.15 -5.41
CA PHE A 41 -10.16 -2.93 -6.10
C PHE A 41 -8.80 -3.10 -6.78
N THR A 42 -7.98 -4.00 -6.25
CA THR A 42 -6.70 -4.41 -6.84
C THR A 42 -6.61 -5.92 -6.90
N ASP A 43 -5.97 -6.44 -7.93
CA ASP A 43 -5.83 -7.89 -8.16
C ASP A 43 -4.81 -8.57 -7.25
N GLY A 44 -3.85 -7.79 -6.74
CA GLY A 44 -2.81 -8.27 -5.85
C GLY A 44 -1.96 -7.15 -5.26
N PHE A 45 -1.19 -7.52 -4.24
CA PHE A 45 -0.31 -6.68 -3.45
C PHE A 45 0.99 -7.43 -3.21
N PHE A 46 2.13 -6.75 -3.36
CA PHE A 46 3.43 -7.30 -2.97
C PHE A 46 4.29 -6.22 -2.31
N GLU A 47 5.00 -6.56 -1.23
CA GLU A 47 5.93 -5.65 -0.58
C GLU A 47 6.95 -6.41 0.28
N THR A 48 8.11 -5.78 0.49
CA THR A 48 9.17 -6.24 1.38
C THR A 48 9.41 -5.23 2.50
N GLY A 49 9.85 -5.67 3.66
CA GLY A 49 10.17 -4.80 4.81
C GLY A 49 9.00 -4.45 5.71
N LEU A 50 7.83 -5.08 5.51
CA LEU A 50 6.65 -4.88 6.35
C LEU A 50 6.86 -5.44 7.75
N GLN A 51 6.25 -4.77 8.74
CA GLN A 51 6.19 -5.27 10.10
C GLN A 51 4.90 -6.10 10.30
N PRO A 52 4.85 -7.01 11.27
CA PRO A 52 3.69 -7.87 11.48
C PRO A 52 2.38 -7.08 11.65
N TRP A 53 2.42 -5.91 12.30
CA TRP A 53 1.24 -5.05 12.47
C TRP A 53 0.74 -4.39 11.19
N ASP A 54 1.59 -4.24 10.18
CA ASP A 54 1.19 -3.69 8.87
C ASP A 54 0.33 -4.69 8.08
N VAL A 55 0.49 -5.99 8.36
CA VAL A 55 -0.09 -7.09 7.57
C VAL A 55 -1.18 -7.84 8.31
N ALA A 56 -1.10 -7.97 9.64
CA ALA A 56 -1.96 -8.87 10.42
C ALA A 56 -3.46 -8.66 10.17
N ALA A 57 -3.94 -7.41 10.24
CA ALA A 57 -5.35 -7.11 9.99
C ALA A 57 -5.73 -7.40 8.52
N GLY A 58 -4.90 -6.97 7.58
CA GLY A 58 -5.12 -7.19 6.14
C GLY A 58 -5.09 -8.65 5.74
N SER A 59 -4.26 -9.48 6.38
CA SER A 59 -4.18 -10.92 6.11
C SER A 59 -5.49 -11.64 6.42
N LEU A 60 -6.18 -11.23 7.49
CA LEU A 60 -7.49 -11.78 7.82
C LEU A 60 -8.53 -11.35 6.79
N LEU A 61 -8.55 -10.07 6.41
CA LEU A 61 -9.47 -9.55 5.39
C LEU A 61 -9.31 -10.29 4.05
N VAL A 62 -8.08 -10.47 3.58
CA VAL A 62 -7.80 -11.17 2.32
C VAL A 62 -8.25 -12.63 2.39
N THR A 63 -7.96 -13.31 3.49
CA THR A 63 -8.31 -14.74 3.65
C THR A 63 -9.82 -14.94 3.72
N GLU A 64 -10.55 -14.11 4.48
CA GLU A 64 -12.01 -14.16 4.58
C GLU A 64 -12.70 -13.78 3.24
N ALA A 65 -12.05 -12.94 2.43
CA ALA A 65 -12.51 -12.65 1.07
C ALA A 65 -12.19 -13.78 0.05
N GLY A 66 -11.55 -14.88 0.49
CA GLY A 66 -11.17 -16.00 -0.37
C GLY A 66 -9.88 -15.79 -1.18
N GLY A 67 -9.11 -14.76 -0.83
CA GLY A 67 -7.77 -14.51 -1.38
C GLY A 67 -6.70 -15.39 -0.71
N LEU A 68 -5.51 -15.40 -1.31
CA LEU A 68 -4.34 -16.06 -0.77
C LEU A 68 -3.32 -15.02 -0.32
N ILE A 69 -2.66 -15.28 0.80
CA ILE A 69 -1.56 -14.46 1.33
C ILE A 69 -0.40 -15.35 1.74
N GLY A 70 0.82 -14.92 1.41
CA GLY A 70 2.05 -15.64 1.73
C GLY A 70 3.29 -14.79 1.44
N ASN A 71 4.47 -15.38 1.55
CA ASN A 71 5.72 -14.71 1.17
C ASN A 71 5.91 -14.77 -0.35
N PHE A 72 7.07 -14.34 -0.85
CA PHE A 72 7.35 -14.37 -2.29
C PHE A 72 7.55 -15.79 -2.86
N THR A 73 7.79 -16.80 -2.02
CA THR A 73 7.87 -18.22 -2.43
C THR A 73 6.52 -18.94 -2.33
N GLY A 74 5.50 -18.30 -1.76
CA GLY A 74 4.16 -18.87 -1.58
C GLY A 74 3.93 -19.54 -0.22
N GLU A 75 4.88 -19.44 0.71
CA GLU A 75 4.79 -20.01 2.06
C GLU A 75 4.07 -19.07 3.03
N SER A 76 3.56 -19.63 4.14
CA SER A 76 2.81 -18.90 5.16
C SER A 76 3.65 -17.95 6.02
N ASP A 77 4.98 -17.99 5.92
CA ASP A 77 5.89 -17.28 6.82
C ASP A 77 6.11 -15.80 6.43
N PHE A 78 5.08 -15.14 5.87
CA PHE A 78 5.16 -13.76 5.38
C PHE A 78 5.40 -12.72 6.47
N MET A 79 4.88 -12.95 7.67
CA MET A 79 5.07 -12.05 8.82
C MET A 79 6.51 -12.09 9.35
N THR A 80 7.12 -13.28 9.38
CA THR A 80 8.49 -13.48 9.88
C THR A 80 9.52 -13.01 8.87
N HIS A 81 9.32 -13.34 7.59
CA HIS A 81 10.26 -13.00 6.52
C HIS A 81 10.18 -11.53 6.08
N ARG A 82 9.14 -10.80 6.51
CA ARG A 82 8.87 -9.41 6.10
C ARG A 82 8.76 -9.28 4.59
N GLU A 83 8.18 -10.29 3.95
CA GLU A 83 7.87 -10.34 2.52
C GLU A 83 6.42 -10.78 2.43
N CYS A 84 5.58 -9.95 1.82
CA CYS A 84 4.16 -10.20 1.73
C CYS A 84 3.72 -10.15 0.28
N LEU A 85 3.02 -11.19 -0.15
CA LEU A 85 2.28 -11.29 -1.39
C LEU A 85 0.85 -11.66 -1.04
N ALA A 86 -0.12 -10.90 -1.51
CA ALA A 86 -1.55 -11.19 -1.39
C ALA A 86 -2.22 -11.01 -2.74
N ALA A 87 -3.09 -11.94 -3.16
CA ALA A 87 -3.81 -11.83 -4.42
C ALA A 87 -4.99 -12.81 -4.48
N ALA A 88 -5.87 -12.64 -5.47
CA ALA A 88 -6.88 -13.65 -5.81
C ALA A 88 -6.20 -14.98 -6.22
N PRO A 89 -6.76 -16.17 -5.93
CA PRO A 89 -6.06 -17.45 -6.07
C PRO A 89 -5.45 -17.71 -7.46
N ARG A 90 -6.16 -17.35 -8.54
CA ARG A 90 -5.68 -17.53 -9.92
C ARG A 90 -4.48 -16.64 -10.24
N ILE A 91 -4.47 -15.42 -9.69
CA ILE A 91 -3.43 -14.41 -9.93
C ILE A 91 -2.24 -14.69 -9.03
N TYR A 92 -2.50 -15.10 -7.77
CA TYR A 92 -1.48 -15.51 -6.81
C TYR A 92 -0.53 -16.57 -7.40
N GLY A 93 -1.08 -17.63 -7.99
CA GLY A 93 -0.29 -18.69 -8.63
C GLY A 93 0.55 -18.22 -9.83
N GLN A 94 0.19 -17.10 -10.48
CA GLN A 94 0.97 -16.50 -11.57
C GLN A 94 2.06 -15.57 -11.03
N ILE A 95 1.83 -14.89 -9.91
CA ILE A 95 2.76 -13.94 -9.32
C ILE A 95 3.90 -14.65 -8.57
N VAL A 96 3.63 -15.75 -7.86
CA VAL A 96 4.64 -16.48 -7.06
C VAL A 96 5.88 -16.85 -7.89
N PRO A 97 5.78 -17.46 -9.10
CA PRO A 97 6.97 -17.77 -9.90
C PRO A 97 7.78 -16.53 -10.31
N LEU A 98 7.13 -15.38 -10.46
CA LEU A 98 7.80 -14.13 -10.83
C LEU A 98 8.52 -13.49 -9.65
N LEU A 99 7.93 -13.56 -8.46
CA LEU A 99 8.48 -12.97 -7.24
C LEU A 99 9.45 -13.87 -6.49
N SER A 100 9.33 -15.19 -6.62
CA SER A 100 10.15 -16.18 -5.92
C SER A 100 11.65 -15.89 -6.03
N LYS A 101 12.13 -15.49 -7.21
CA LYS A 101 13.54 -15.13 -7.45
C LYS A 101 14.05 -13.91 -6.68
N TYR A 102 13.13 -13.04 -6.25
CA TYR A 102 13.45 -11.86 -5.44
C TYR A 102 13.30 -12.14 -3.94
N SER A 103 12.88 -13.32 -3.52
CA SER A 103 12.83 -13.65 -2.09
C SER A 103 14.23 -13.74 -1.50
N LYS A 104 14.39 -13.26 -0.26
CA LYS A 104 15.61 -13.50 0.54
C LYS A 104 15.91 -14.98 0.74
N PHE A 105 14.89 -15.84 0.65
CA PHE A 105 14.96 -17.28 0.89
C PHE A 105 15.03 -18.10 -0.40
N ALA A 106 15.09 -17.44 -1.57
CA ALA A 106 15.25 -18.11 -2.84
C ALA A 106 16.58 -18.88 -2.96
N GLY A 107 16.59 -19.90 -3.82
CA GLY A 107 17.80 -20.64 -4.18
C GLY A 107 18.87 -19.75 -4.81
N VAL A 108 20.12 -20.22 -4.81
CA VAL A 108 21.28 -19.45 -5.28
C VAL A 108 21.14 -19.05 -6.76
N ASP A 109 20.66 -19.96 -7.61
CA ASP A 109 20.47 -19.71 -9.04
C ASP A 109 19.44 -18.62 -9.33
N ASP A 110 18.33 -18.60 -8.58
CA ASP A 110 17.29 -17.59 -8.71
C ASP A 110 17.77 -16.21 -8.24
N LYS A 111 18.56 -16.18 -7.16
CA LYS A 111 19.20 -14.96 -6.66
C LYS A 111 20.18 -14.37 -7.66
N MET A 112 20.94 -15.20 -8.39
CA MET A 112 21.84 -14.70 -9.44
C MET A 112 21.05 -13.99 -10.54
N ARG A 113 19.96 -14.59 -11.03
CA ARG A 113 19.08 -13.99 -12.05
C ARG A 113 18.44 -12.69 -11.59
N ALA A 114 18.02 -12.62 -10.33
CA ALA A 114 17.50 -11.38 -9.75
C ALA A 114 18.59 -10.31 -9.62
N SER A 115 19.80 -10.70 -9.23
CA SER A 115 20.95 -9.80 -9.06
C SER A 115 21.36 -9.11 -10.36
N ASP A 116 21.36 -9.83 -11.49
CA ASP A 116 21.64 -9.25 -12.80
C ASP A 116 20.65 -8.15 -13.17
N ARG A 117 19.36 -8.36 -12.88
CA ARG A 117 18.33 -7.33 -13.08
C ARG A 117 18.49 -6.14 -12.15
N ILE A 118 18.78 -6.37 -10.88
CA ILE A 118 19.05 -5.29 -9.91
C ILE A 118 20.23 -4.45 -10.38
N ARG A 119 21.29 -5.08 -10.89
CA ARG A 119 22.46 -4.41 -11.44
C ARG A 119 22.13 -3.57 -12.68
N ALA A 120 21.33 -4.12 -13.60
CA ALA A 120 20.90 -3.41 -14.80
C ALA A 120 20.12 -2.12 -14.47
N VAL A 121 19.19 -2.18 -13.51
CA VAL A 121 18.45 -1.02 -13.02
C VAL A 121 19.39 -0.01 -12.34
N ALA A 122 20.37 -0.48 -11.58
CA ALA A 122 21.34 0.40 -10.92
C ALA A 122 22.28 1.11 -11.91
N SER A 123 22.59 0.50 -13.06
CA SER A 123 23.39 1.13 -14.11
C SER A 123 22.62 2.19 -14.90
N SER A 124 21.32 1.98 -15.17
CA SER A 124 20.51 2.99 -15.85
C SER A 124 20.29 4.23 -14.98
N SER A 125 20.08 4.05 -13.66
CA SER A 125 19.94 5.19 -12.74
C SER A 125 21.22 6.02 -12.55
N ARG A 126 22.41 5.44 -12.80
CA ARG A 126 23.70 6.16 -12.76
C ARG A 126 24.00 6.90 -14.06
N ALA A 127 23.49 6.42 -15.19
CA ALA A 127 23.67 7.06 -16.49
C ALA A 127 22.79 8.32 -16.64
N GLU A 128 21.68 8.39 -15.91
CA GLU A 128 20.77 9.54 -15.86
C GLU A 128 21.10 10.54 -14.74
N ALA A 129 22.05 10.23 -13.86
CA ALA A 129 22.47 11.13 -12.79
C ALA A 129 23.45 12.18 -13.35
N ASP A 130 22.95 13.40 -13.54
CA ASP A 130 23.74 14.58 -13.90
C ASP A 130 24.85 14.80 -12.87
N PRO A 131 26.13 14.97 -13.27
CA PRO A 131 27.26 15.08 -12.34
C PRO A 131 27.27 16.37 -11.49
N GLU A 132 26.35 17.31 -11.73
CA GLU A 132 26.18 18.55 -10.93
C GLU A 132 25.06 18.47 -9.87
N ALA A 133 24.32 17.35 -9.76
CA ALA A 133 23.14 17.25 -8.90
C ALA A 133 23.43 16.99 -7.39
N ASP A 134 24.62 17.35 -6.88
CA ASP A 134 24.96 17.25 -5.45
C ASP A 134 24.49 18.46 -4.62
N THR A 135 23.48 19.18 -5.10
CA THR A 135 22.76 20.24 -4.36
C THR A 135 21.25 19.97 -4.26
N ALA A 136 20.84 18.70 -4.30
CA ALA A 136 19.43 18.29 -4.23
C ALA A 136 18.94 17.92 -2.81
N GLY A 137 19.53 18.51 -1.76
CA GLY A 137 19.08 18.35 -0.37
C GLY A 137 17.79 19.10 -0.03
N ASP A 138 17.35 20.05 -0.85
CA ASP A 138 16.31 21.03 -0.49
C ASP A 138 15.02 20.97 -1.33
N LEU A 139 14.87 19.97 -2.21
CA LEU A 139 13.73 19.95 -3.13
C LEU A 139 12.38 19.65 -2.43
N TYR A 140 12.39 18.94 -1.30
CA TYR A 140 11.19 18.62 -0.52
C TYR A 140 10.76 19.73 0.47
N ALA A 141 11.55 20.80 0.63
CA ALA A 141 11.29 21.87 1.59
C ALA A 141 10.57 23.09 0.98
N ARG A 142 10.44 23.19 -0.35
CA ARG A 142 9.80 24.35 -1.00
C ARG A 142 8.31 24.09 -1.19
N SER A 143 7.54 24.43 -0.16
CA SER A 143 6.10 24.70 -0.28
C SER A 143 5.84 25.64 -1.47
N THR A 144 4.90 25.28 -2.35
CA THR A 144 4.49 26.09 -3.51
C THR A 144 3.61 27.29 -3.14
N VAL A 145 3.55 27.64 -1.85
CA VAL A 145 2.90 28.87 -1.38
C VAL A 145 4.00 29.92 -1.19
N GLY A 146 4.15 30.83 -2.15
CA GLY A 146 4.97 32.01 -1.96
C GLY A 146 4.34 32.89 -0.89
N LEU A 147 4.98 33.03 0.27
CA LEU A 147 4.70 34.13 1.18
C LEU A 147 5.28 35.39 0.55
N HIS A 148 4.43 36.18 -0.11
CA HIS A 148 4.81 37.51 -0.55
C HIS A 148 4.63 38.44 0.67
N GLU A 149 5.73 38.93 1.23
CA GLU A 149 5.69 40.18 2.01
C GLU A 149 5.31 41.29 1.02
N THR A 150 4.15 41.90 1.24
CA THR A 150 3.70 43.08 0.50
C THR A 150 4.09 44.31 1.29
N ASP A 151 5.09 45.04 0.81
CA ASP A 151 5.25 46.46 1.13
C ASP A 151 4.10 47.24 0.47
N ALA A 152 3.66 48.30 1.15
CA ALA A 152 2.46 49.05 0.84
C ALA A 152 2.60 49.89 -0.44
N GLY A 153 1.55 49.93 -1.26
CA GLY A 153 1.45 50.82 -2.42
C GLY A 153 0.18 50.56 -3.22
N ASP A 154 -0.75 51.50 -3.15
CA ASP A 154 -2.10 51.47 -3.70
C ASP A 154 -2.14 51.37 -5.25
N ASP A 155 -2.99 50.50 -5.81
CA ASP A 155 -3.95 50.87 -6.88
C ASP A 155 -4.98 49.76 -7.21
N GLU A 156 -6.17 50.23 -7.60
CA GLU A 156 -7.49 49.59 -7.79
C GLU A 156 -7.68 48.06 -7.89
N ALA A 157 -8.63 47.56 -7.08
CA ALA A 157 -9.19 46.22 -7.12
C ALA A 157 -10.33 46.08 -8.16
N VAL A 158 -10.12 45.24 -9.18
CA VAL A 158 -11.19 44.71 -10.05
C VAL A 158 -11.74 43.41 -9.40
N PRO A 159 -13.07 43.28 -9.17
CA PRO A 159 -13.60 42.14 -8.41
C PRO A 159 -13.64 40.86 -9.25
N ALA A 160 -12.92 39.83 -8.79
CA ALA A 160 -13.07 38.46 -9.26
C ALA A 160 -14.35 37.80 -8.68
N PRO A 161 -15.04 36.91 -9.42
CA PRO A 161 -16.34 36.39 -9.01
C PRO A 161 -16.23 35.46 -7.80
N ALA A 162 -17.05 35.71 -6.78
CA ALA A 162 -17.19 34.89 -5.60
C ALA A 162 -17.71 33.49 -5.96
N THR A 163 -16.86 32.47 -5.83
CA THR A 163 -17.33 31.09 -5.68
C THR A 163 -17.72 30.91 -4.21
N THR A 164 -19.02 30.97 -3.93
CA THR A 164 -19.58 30.62 -2.63
C THR A 164 -19.22 29.17 -2.30
N ALA A 165 -18.41 28.98 -1.27
CA ALA A 165 -18.19 27.67 -0.67
C ALA A 165 -19.52 27.11 -0.16
N ALA A 166 -19.97 26.01 -0.74
CA ALA A 166 -21.18 25.32 -0.30
C ALA A 166 -20.99 24.79 1.13
N VAL A 167 -21.90 25.19 2.02
CA VAL A 167 -22.00 24.64 3.37
C VAL A 167 -22.32 23.14 3.28
N PRO A 168 -21.52 22.24 3.88
CA PRO A 168 -21.83 20.82 3.87
C PRO A 168 -23.12 20.56 4.66
N ALA A 169 -24.11 19.95 4.00
CA ALA A 169 -25.40 19.64 4.60
C ALA A 169 -25.25 18.68 5.80
N PRO A 170 -25.99 18.90 6.91
CA PRO A 170 -25.92 18.02 8.08
C PRO A 170 -26.45 16.63 7.74
N ARG A 171 -25.59 15.62 7.82
CA ARG A 171 -25.98 14.22 7.64
C ARG A 171 -26.85 13.78 8.82
N ARG A 172 -28.13 13.45 8.56
CA ARG A 172 -29.01 12.83 9.57
C ARG A 172 -28.49 11.43 9.90
N LEU A 173 -27.97 11.25 11.11
CA LEU A 173 -27.75 9.92 11.69
C LEU A 173 -29.11 9.26 11.94
N THR A 174 -29.54 8.37 11.05
CA THR A 174 -30.68 7.49 11.32
C THR A 174 -30.23 6.37 12.26
N ARG A 175 -30.52 6.55 13.56
CA ARG A 175 -30.38 5.48 14.55
C ARG A 175 -31.41 4.40 14.22
N VAL A 176 -30.96 3.30 13.61
CA VAL A 176 -31.78 2.10 13.47
C VAL A 176 -32.05 1.58 14.88
N LYS A 177 -33.29 1.74 15.37
CA LYS A 177 -33.75 1.14 16.61
C LYS A 177 -33.75 -0.37 16.39
N ARG A 178 -32.75 -1.07 16.94
CA ARG A 178 -32.76 -2.53 17.04
C ARG A 178 -34.07 -2.89 17.77
N GLY A 179 -34.99 -3.53 17.07
CA GLY A 179 -36.26 -3.99 17.63
C GLY A 179 -35.97 -4.84 18.86
N ALA A 180 -36.75 -4.64 19.92
CA ALA A 180 -36.66 -5.44 21.13
C ALA A 180 -36.84 -6.91 20.74
N ALA A 181 -35.76 -7.69 20.80
CA ALA A 181 -35.86 -9.13 20.86
C ALA A 181 -36.59 -9.43 22.17
N GLY A 182 -37.81 -9.96 22.04
CA GLY A 182 -38.60 -10.42 23.17
C GLY A 182 -37.76 -11.36 24.01
N ALA A 183 -37.74 -11.11 25.32
CA ALA A 183 -37.26 -12.07 26.30
C ALA A 183 -38.12 -13.33 26.22
N PRO A 184 -37.55 -14.53 26.06
CA PRO A 184 -38.18 -15.72 26.60
C PRO A 184 -37.90 -15.77 28.11
N ALA A 185 -38.95 -16.10 28.84
CA ALA A 185 -39.05 -16.09 30.30
C ALA A 185 -37.97 -16.94 30.99
N ALA A 186 -37.51 -16.45 32.13
CA ALA A 186 -36.78 -17.23 33.12
C ALA A 186 -37.79 -17.97 34.02
N GLU A 187 -37.89 -19.28 33.87
CA GLU A 187 -38.47 -20.25 34.80
C GLU A 187 -37.70 -21.56 34.51
N GLY A 188 -37.09 -22.31 35.41
CA GLY A 188 -36.83 -22.26 36.84
C GLY A 188 -36.16 -23.61 37.15
N GLU A 189 -34.99 -23.62 37.78
CA GLU A 189 -34.42 -24.84 38.36
C GLU A 189 -33.78 -24.46 39.69
N PRO A 190 -34.22 -25.10 40.78
CA PRO A 190 -33.33 -26.09 41.39
C PRO A 190 -34.10 -27.31 41.91
N ASP A 191 -33.62 -28.51 41.63
CA ASP A 191 -33.71 -29.56 42.65
C ASP A 191 -32.46 -30.45 42.67
N ALA A 192 -31.97 -30.64 43.87
CA ALA A 192 -30.80 -31.40 44.22
C ALA A 192 -31.18 -32.87 44.38
N ARG A 193 -30.33 -33.78 43.88
CA ARG A 193 -30.08 -35.13 44.44
C ARG A 193 -28.82 -35.71 43.83
#